data_AF-Q9UZN5-F1
#
_entry.id   AF-Q9UZN5-F1
#
_cell.length_a   1.000
_cell.length_b   1.000
_cell.length_c   1.000
_cell.angle_alpha   90.00
_cell.angle_beta   90.00
_cell.angle_gamma   90.00
#
_symmetry.space_group_name_H-M   'P 1'
#
loop_
_entity.id
_entity.type
_entity.pdbx_description
1 polymer ?
#
loop_
_entity_poly.entity_id
_entity_poly.type
_entity_poly.pdbx_seq_one_letter_code
_entity_poly.pdbx_strand_id
1 'polypeptide(L)'
;MALIEIIRRAKEAEEDALKEYKEILKELKSPEDAELKRVILRLAVDKIFHKELMEAIERAYKEASKLLREHIDPYYPELEPIKNSIAQADEGLILIPGIPSLVIPTGTLGYKIPPEDILEEILSTSPEVSIMPRDKAEKMQKEIEKLIREEREMEKSYESLEDLAKHPVIKDIARSLLYNEAQHRAILKAISKKFKI
;
A
#
# COMPACT_ATOMS: atom_id res chain seq x y z
N MET A 1 13.48 13.97 3.92
CA MET A 1 12.20 14.11 3.18
C MET A 1 11.12 14.16 4.23
N ALA A 2 10.12 15.02 4.06
CA ALA A 2 9.04 15.10 5.01
C ALA A 2 8.24 13.79 5.07
N LEU A 3 7.76 13.42 6.25
CA LEU A 3 6.92 12.22 6.41
C LEU A 3 5.71 12.24 5.45
N ILE A 4 5.13 13.43 5.22
CA ILE A 4 3.99 13.63 4.32
C ILE A 4 4.36 13.59 2.82
N GLU A 5 5.62 13.88 2.46
CA GLU A 5 6.13 13.64 1.09
C GLU A 5 6.28 12.15 0.82
N ILE A 6 6.76 11.39 1.81
CA ILE A 6 6.91 9.93 1.72
C ILE A 6 5.54 9.26 1.57
N ILE A 7 4.54 9.67 2.37
CA ILE A 7 3.16 9.19 2.26
C ILE A 7 2.56 9.50 0.87
N ARG A 8 2.80 10.70 0.32
CA ARG A 8 2.36 11.06 -1.04
C ARG A 8 3.03 10.22 -2.11
N ARG A 9 4.36 10.11 -2.08
CA ARG A 9 5.12 9.32 -3.04
C ARG A 9 4.74 7.84 -3.00
N ALA A 10 4.46 7.29 -1.82
CA ALA A 10 3.89 5.95 -1.69
C ALA A 10 2.53 5.88 -2.38
N LYS A 11 1.57 6.76 -2.04
CA LYS A 11 0.24 6.81 -2.65
C LYS A 11 0.27 6.92 -4.18
N GLU A 12 1.17 7.75 -4.72
CA GLU A 12 1.35 7.95 -6.16
C GLU A 12 1.91 6.70 -6.84
N ALA A 13 2.92 6.04 -6.23
CA ALA A 13 3.47 4.78 -6.74
C ALA A 13 2.45 3.62 -6.67
N GLU A 14 1.64 3.54 -5.62
CA GLU A 14 0.53 2.59 -5.48
C GLU A 14 -0.52 2.81 -6.59
N GLU A 15 -0.87 4.07 -6.88
CA GLU A 15 -1.82 4.40 -7.95
C GLU A 15 -1.26 4.08 -9.35
N ASP A 16 0.03 4.33 -9.59
CA ASP A 16 0.67 4.04 -10.88
C ASP A 16 0.86 2.53 -11.10
N ALA A 17 1.34 1.77 -10.11
CA ALA A 17 1.40 0.32 -10.20
C ALA A 17 0.01 -0.29 -10.45
N LEU A 18 -1.03 0.23 -9.78
CA LEU A 18 -2.43 -0.16 -9.99
C LEU A 18 -2.93 0.10 -11.42
N LYS A 19 -2.39 1.09 -12.15
CA LYS A 19 -2.71 1.30 -13.57
C LYS A 19 -2.10 0.17 -14.41
N GLU A 20 -0.83 -0.16 -14.20
CA GLU A 20 -0.14 -1.25 -14.92
C GLU A 20 -0.78 -2.61 -14.67
N TYR A 21 -1.10 -2.93 -13.41
CA TYR A 21 -1.87 -4.13 -13.04
C TYR A 21 -3.20 -4.20 -13.81
N LYS A 22 -3.92 -3.08 -13.95
CA LYS A 22 -5.18 -3.01 -14.71
C LYS A 22 -4.98 -3.19 -16.22
N GLU A 23 -3.88 -2.73 -16.81
CA GLU A 23 -3.60 -2.99 -18.23
C GLU A 23 -3.28 -4.47 -18.47
N ILE A 24 -2.48 -5.13 -17.62
CA ILE A 24 -2.23 -6.58 -17.70
C ILE A 24 -3.56 -7.36 -17.60
N LEU A 25 -4.44 -6.99 -16.65
CA LEU A 25 -5.75 -7.63 -16.49
C LEU A 25 -6.71 -7.47 -17.68
N LYS A 26 -6.50 -6.45 -18.53
CA LYS A 26 -7.21 -6.31 -19.81
C LYS A 26 -6.67 -7.24 -20.89
N GLU A 27 -5.38 -7.54 -20.90
CA GLU A 27 -4.75 -8.45 -21.88
C GLU A 27 -5.01 -9.93 -21.59
N LEU A 28 -5.17 -10.27 -20.32
CA LEU A 28 -5.51 -11.61 -19.85
C LEU A 28 -7.02 -11.86 -20.05
N LYS A 29 -7.40 -12.49 -21.17
CA LYS A 29 -8.79 -12.74 -21.60
C LYS A 29 -9.11 -14.21 -21.88
N SER A 30 -8.11 -15.03 -22.19
CA SER A 30 -8.27 -16.45 -22.55
C SER A 30 -8.45 -17.31 -21.29
N PRO A 31 -9.10 -18.50 -21.38
CA PRO A 31 -9.13 -19.45 -20.27
C PRO A 31 -7.72 -19.88 -19.81
N GLU A 32 -6.77 -19.97 -20.74
CA GLU A 32 -5.35 -20.25 -20.48
C GLU A 32 -4.66 -19.15 -19.67
N ASP A 33 -5.15 -17.91 -19.72
CA ASP A 33 -4.63 -16.78 -18.95
C ASP A 33 -5.05 -16.83 -17.45
N ALA A 34 -5.97 -17.73 -17.07
CA ALA A 34 -6.73 -17.63 -15.81
C ALA A 34 -5.89 -17.72 -14.53
N GLU A 35 -4.84 -18.54 -14.49
CA GLU A 35 -3.95 -18.64 -13.32
C GLU A 35 -3.17 -17.34 -13.10
N LEU A 36 -2.51 -16.84 -14.15
CA LEU A 36 -1.82 -15.56 -14.11
C LEU A 36 -2.80 -14.43 -13.77
N LYS A 37 -4.00 -14.46 -14.34
CA LYS A 37 -5.05 -13.47 -14.08
C LYS A 37 -5.48 -13.43 -12.62
N ARG A 38 -5.65 -14.58 -11.95
CA ARG A 38 -5.97 -14.63 -10.51
C ARG A 38 -4.87 -13.97 -9.67
N VAL A 39 -3.61 -14.27 -9.96
CA VAL A 39 -2.48 -13.69 -9.20
C VAL A 39 -2.34 -12.20 -9.45
N ILE A 40 -2.34 -11.75 -10.72
CA ILE A 40 -2.30 -10.32 -11.06
C ILE A 40 -3.50 -9.57 -10.45
N LEU A 41 -4.69 -10.19 -10.39
CA LEU A 41 -5.88 -9.59 -9.75
C LEU A 41 -5.73 -9.44 -8.24
N ARG A 42 -5.18 -10.44 -7.55
CA ARG A 42 -4.87 -10.36 -6.11
C ARG A 42 -3.95 -9.17 -5.82
N LEU A 43 -2.82 -9.09 -6.53
CA LEU A 43 -1.85 -8.01 -6.36
C LEU A 43 -2.52 -6.64 -6.62
N ALA A 44 -3.33 -6.53 -7.68
CA ALA A 44 -4.08 -5.32 -8.01
C ALA A 44 -5.12 -4.90 -6.95
N VAL A 45 -5.64 -5.85 -6.16
CA VAL A 45 -6.58 -5.59 -5.07
C VAL A 45 -5.85 -5.01 -3.87
N ASP A 46 -4.74 -5.61 -3.45
CA ASP A 46 -3.92 -5.11 -2.33
C ASP A 46 -3.46 -3.66 -2.63
N LYS A 47 -3.04 -3.36 -3.87
CA LYS A 47 -2.73 -1.99 -4.34
C LYS A 47 -3.86 -0.97 -4.18
N ILE A 48 -5.13 -1.38 -4.25
CA ILE A 48 -6.26 -0.48 -3.97
C ILE A 48 -6.28 -0.13 -2.48
N PHE A 49 -6.17 -1.12 -1.60
CA PHE A 49 -6.15 -0.90 -0.15
C PHE A 49 -4.96 -0.05 0.28
N HIS A 50 -3.77 -0.33 -0.25
CA HIS A 50 -2.54 0.41 0.09
C HIS A 50 -2.64 1.89 -0.30
N LYS A 51 -3.15 2.19 -1.50
CA LYS A 51 -3.40 3.56 -1.96
C LYS A 51 -4.42 4.30 -1.09
N GLU A 52 -5.54 3.67 -0.74
CA GLU A 52 -6.57 4.26 0.14
C GLU A 52 -6.05 4.47 1.58
N LEU A 53 -5.26 3.54 2.12
CA LEU A 53 -4.59 3.67 3.41
C LEU A 53 -3.62 4.86 3.42
N MET A 54 -2.80 5.04 2.38
CA MET A 54 -1.91 6.20 2.29
C MET A 54 -2.68 7.51 2.23
N GLU A 55 -3.81 7.58 1.51
CA GLU A 55 -4.64 8.79 1.51
C GLU A 55 -5.29 9.06 2.87
N ALA A 56 -5.81 8.03 3.54
CA ALA A 56 -6.36 8.15 4.89
C ALA A 56 -5.32 8.66 5.90
N ILE A 57 -4.08 8.15 5.82
CA ILE A 57 -2.95 8.61 6.63
C ILE A 57 -2.55 10.05 6.27
N GLU A 58 -2.53 10.43 4.98
CA GLU A 58 -2.25 11.82 4.55
C GLU A 58 -3.30 12.80 5.09
N ARG A 59 -4.59 12.40 5.16
CA ARG A 59 -5.68 13.19 5.75
C ARG A 59 -5.52 13.31 7.28
N ALA A 60 -5.31 12.18 7.97
CA ALA A 60 -5.13 12.15 9.43
C ALA A 60 -3.95 13.03 9.91
N TYR A 61 -2.80 12.99 9.22
CA TYR A 61 -1.66 13.86 9.56
C TYR A 61 -1.97 15.34 9.38
N LYS A 62 -2.73 15.74 8.34
CA LYS A 62 -3.15 17.15 8.16
C LYS A 62 -4.09 17.62 9.26
N GLU A 63 -5.09 16.80 9.61
CA GLU A 63 -6.09 17.13 10.63
C GLU A 63 -5.45 17.23 12.02
N ALA A 64 -4.60 16.28 12.40
CA ALA A 64 -3.82 16.35 13.63
C ALA A 64 -2.90 17.57 13.67
N SER A 65 -2.17 17.86 12.57
CA SER A 65 -1.28 19.02 12.49
C SER A 65 -2.04 20.35 12.60
N LYS A 66 -3.26 20.42 12.06
CA LYS A 66 -4.14 21.57 12.21
C LYS A 66 -4.58 21.74 13.67
N LEU A 67 -5.11 20.68 14.29
CA LEU A 67 -5.59 20.70 15.68
C LEU A 67 -4.50 21.12 16.67
N LEU A 68 -3.27 20.62 16.50
CA LEU A 68 -2.12 21.00 17.33
C LEU A 68 -1.78 22.50 17.17
N ARG A 69 -1.81 23.04 15.94
CA ARG A 69 -1.61 24.48 15.70
C ARG A 69 -2.73 25.36 16.25
N GLU A 70 -3.96 24.87 16.28
CA GLU A 70 -5.11 25.62 16.82
C GLU A 70 -5.14 25.65 18.35
N HIS A 71 -4.52 24.66 19.03
CA HIS A 71 -4.65 24.49 20.49
C HIS A 71 -3.33 24.46 21.29
N ILE A 72 -2.15 24.39 20.67
CA ILE A 72 -0.84 24.41 21.36
C ILE A 72 -0.08 25.70 21.03
N ASP A 73 0.06 26.05 19.75
CA ASP A 73 0.78 27.25 19.30
C ASP A 73 0.39 28.56 20.04
N PRO A 74 -0.88 28.83 20.39
CA PRO A 74 -1.25 30.08 21.08
C PRO A 74 -0.81 30.15 22.55
N TYR A 75 -0.42 29.02 23.16
CA TYR A 75 -0.20 28.89 24.60
C TYR A 75 1.24 28.55 24.98
N TYR A 76 2.05 28.08 24.03
CA TYR A 76 3.46 27.72 24.24
C TYR A 76 4.37 28.37 23.17
N PRO A 77 4.43 29.72 23.09
CA PRO A 77 5.25 30.43 22.10
C PRO A 77 6.75 30.15 22.26
N GLU A 78 7.23 29.76 23.44
CA GLU A 78 8.59 29.29 23.68
C GLU A 78 8.96 27.98 22.96
N LEU A 79 8.02 27.34 22.26
CA LEU A 79 8.30 26.31 21.26
C LEU A 79 8.78 26.89 19.92
N GLU A 80 8.79 28.21 19.68
CA GLU A 80 9.26 28.83 18.43
C GLU A 80 10.73 28.56 18.05
N PRO A 81 11.70 28.50 18.98
CA PRO A 81 13.05 28.03 18.65
C PRO A 81 13.02 26.60 18.11
N ILE A 82 12.15 25.75 18.68
CA ILE A 82 11.93 24.38 18.22
C ILE A 82 11.18 24.38 16.87
N LYS A 83 10.21 25.28 16.64
CA LYS A 83 9.56 25.47 15.32
C LYS A 83 10.56 25.87 14.24
N ASN A 84 11.60 26.65 14.54
CA ASN A 84 12.64 26.98 13.55
C ASN A 84 13.54 25.78 13.23
N SER A 85 13.73 24.84 14.16
CA SER A 85 14.38 23.55 13.87
C SER A 85 13.44 22.53 13.21
N ILE A 86 12.14 22.52 13.55
CA ILE A 86 11.11 21.62 12.98
C ILE A 86 10.69 22.07 11.57
N ALA A 87 10.66 23.37 11.28
CA ALA A 87 10.54 23.90 9.92
C ALA A 87 11.81 23.65 9.06
N GLN A 88 12.87 23.10 9.66
CA GLN A 88 14.04 22.54 8.99
C GLN A 88 14.13 21.00 9.14
N ALA A 89 13.15 20.38 9.82
CA ALA A 89 13.11 18.95 10.13
C ALA A 89 11.67 18.43 10.29
N ASP A 90 11.06 18.03 9.18
CA ASP A 90 9.73 17.39 9.08
C ASP A 90 9.68 15.96 9.68
N GLU A 91 10.26 15.74 10.87
CA GLU A 91 10.64 14.42 11.41
C GLU A 91 10.03 14.05 12.79
N GLY A 92 8.82 14.55 13.09
CA GLY A 92 7.87 13.92 14.03
C GLY A 92 7.84 14.39 15.49
N LEU A 93 7.16 13.61 16.36
CA LEU A 93 6.67 13.94 17.74
C LEU A 93 5.43 14.88 17.71
N ILE A 94 4.48 14.99 18.67
CA ILE A 94 4.04 14.30 19.91
C ILE A 94 2.63 14.88 20.25
N LEU A 95 1.61 14.31 20.92
CA LEU A 95 1.27 13.01 21.57
C LEU A 95 -0.28 12.87 21.58
N ILE A 96 -0.86 11.69 21.88
CA ILE A 96 -2.28 11.54 22.33
C ILE A 96 -2.39 10.46 23.44
N PRO A 97 -2.98 10.76 24.62
CA PRO A 97 -3.27 9.78 25.66
C PRO A 97 -4.73 9.26 25.61
N GLY A 98 -4.89 7.93 25.78
CA GLY A 98 -6.13 7.31 26.27
C GLY A 98 -7.33 7.20 25.32
N ILE A 99 -7.47 6.05 24.64
CA ILE A 99 -8.74 5.62 24.03
C ILE A 99 -8.94 4.11 24.33
N PRO A 100 -10.07 3.68 24.91
CA PRO A 100 -10.40 2.26 25.05
C PRO A 100 -10.98 1.69 23.74
N SER A 101 -10.64 0.44 23.41
CA SER A 101 -11.22 -0.29 22.28
C SER A 101 -12.60 -0.86 22.61
N LEU A 102 -13.45 -0.99 21.59
CA LEU A 102 -14.81 -1.55 21.70
C LEU A 102 -15.14 -2.40 20.46
N VAL A 103 -15.99 -3.42 20.65
CA VAL A 103 -16.14 -4.56 19.73
C VAL A 103 -17.52 -4.56 19.05
N ILE A 104 -17.57 -5.07 17.81
CA ILE A 104 -18.75 -5.14 16.94
C ILE A 104 -19.49 -6.49 17.11
N PRO A 105 -20.83 -6.51 17.16
CA PRO A 105 -21.65 -7.70 16.89
C PRO A 105 -22.39 -7.63 15.54
N THR A 106 -22.85 -8.79 15.05
CA THR A 106 -23.22 -9.07 13.65
C THR A 106 -24.73 -9.11 13.34
N GLY A 107 -25.10 -9.06 12.06
CA GLY A 107 -26.46 -9.28 11.55
C GLY A 107 -26.46 -9.59 10.04
N THR A 108 -27.40 -10.40 9.55
CA THR A 108 -27.27 -11.11 8.25
C THR A 108 -28.38 -10.86 7.22
N LEU A 109 -28.03 -11.20 5.97
CA LEU A 109 -28.87 -11.79 4.91
C LEU A 109 -29.42 -10.87 3.79
N GLY A 110 -28.77 -10.99 2.63
CA GLY A 110 -29.28 -10.63 1.31
C GLY A 110 -28.25 -11.04 0.26
N TYR A 111 -28.59 -11.93 -0.68
CA TYR A 111 -27.61 -12.57 -1.58
C TYR A 111 -27.05 -11.62 -2.66
N LYS A 112 -26.13 -10.75 -2.25
CA LYS A 112 -24.88 -10.50 -2.96
C LYS A 112 -23.79 -11.23 -2.19
N ILE A 113 -22.80 -11.79 -2.88
CA ILE A 113 -21.58 -12.23 -2.21
C ILE A 113 -20.92 -10.98 -1.61
N PRO A 114 -20.63 -10.91 -0.30
CA PRO A 114 -19.89 -9.80 0.29
C PRO A 114 -18.54 -9.62 -0.41
N PRO A 115 -18.02 -8.39 -0.54
CA PRO A 115 -16.66 -8.19 -1.03
C PRO A 115 -15.63 -8.99 -0.22
N GLU A 116 -15.80 -9.04 1.11
CA GLU A 116 -14.93 -9.78 2.03
C GLU A 116 -14.80 -11.28 1.68
N ASP A 117 -15.90 -11.98 1.40
CA ASP A 117 -15.88 -13.40 1.01
C ASP A 117 -15.08 -13.62 -0.30
N ILE A 118 -15.18 -12.69 -1.25
CA ILE A 118 -14.43 -12.73 -2.52
C ILE A 118 -12.95 -12.40 -2.27
N LEU A 119 -12.66 -11.47 -1.36
CA LEU A 119 -11.30 -11.16 -0.91
C LEU A 119 -10.68 -12.37 -0.21
N GLU A 120 -11.42 -13.09 0.64
CA GLU A 120 -10.95 -14.30 1.31
C GLU A 120 -10.61 -15.40 0.30
N GLU A 121 -11.43 -15.65 -0.73
CA GLU A 121 -11.11 -16.61 -1.81
C GLU A 121 -9.81 -16.23 -2.56
N ILE A 122 -9.66 -14.93 -2.90
CA ILE A 122 -8.50 -14.38 -3.59
C ILE A 122 -7.22 -14.43 -2.72
N LEU A 123 -7.35 -14.20 -1.40
CA LEU A 123 -6.24 -14.15 -0.44
C LEU A 123 -5.83 -15.52 0.11
N SER A 124 -6.76 -16.48 0.21
CA SER A 124 -6.48 -17.85 0.65
C SER A 124 -5.89 -18.72 -0.46
N THR A 125 -6.20 -18.43 -1.73
CA THR A 125 -5.62 -19.14 -2.88
C THR A 125 -4.12 -18.88 -3.02
N SER A 126 -3.30 -19.94 -3.03
CA SER A 126 -1.85 -19.83 -3.19
C SER A 126 -1.47 -19.28 -4.58
N PRO A 127 -0.59 -18.28 -4.69
CA PRO A 127 -0.29 -17.57 -5.95
C PRO A 127 0.70 -18.33 -6.86
N GLU A 128 0.50 -19.63 -7.06
CA GLU A 128 1.28 -20.42 -8.02
C GLU A 128 0.66 -20.37 -9.42
N VAL A 129 1.35 -19.72 -10.35
CA VAL A 129 1.01 -19.73 -11.78
C VAL A 129 1.76 -20.89 -12.45
N SER A 130 1.06 -21.94 -12.87
CA SER A 130 1.61 -23.11 -13.55
C SER A 130 1.66 -22.92 -15.07
N ILE A 131 0.61 -22.29 -15.64
CA ILE A 131 0.41 -22.06 -17.08
C ILE A 131 0.72 -20.59 -17.42
N MET A 132 1.51 -20.36 -18.49
CA MET A 132 1.88 -19.02 -18.96
C MET A 132 1.45 -18.78 -20.42
N PRO A 133 0.89 -17.61 -20.77
CA PRO A 133 0.51 -17.26 -22.14
C PRO A 133 1.75 -17.13 -23.03
N ARG A 134 1.90 -18.02 -24.01
CA ARG A 134 3.11 -18.08 -24.87
C ARG A 134 3.09 -17.04 -26.00
N ASP A 135 1.91 -16.67 -26.47
CA ASP A 135 1.67 -15.66 -27.52
C ASP A 135 2.03 -14.24 -27.05
N LYS A 136 1.78 -13.92 -25.78
CA LYS A 136 2.02 -12.59 -25.16
C LYS A 136 3.33 -12.52 -24.36
N ALA A 137 4.13 -13.59 -24.35
CA ALA A 137 5.23 -13.80 -23.40
C ALA A 137 6.18 -12.59 -23.25
N GLU A 138 6.68 -12.04 -24.36
CA GLU A 138 7.58 -10.87 -24.32
C GLU A 138 6.92 -9.61 -23.73
N LYS A 139 5.63 -9.37 -24.02
CA LYS A 139 4.90 -8.21 -23.51
C LYS A 139 4.68 -8.36 -22.01
N MET A 140 4.13 -9.49 -21.60
CA MET A 140 3.93 -9.83 -20.19
C MET A 140 5.23 -9.74 -19.39
N GLN A 141 6.35 -10.27 -19.91
CA GLN A 141 7.65 -10.16 -19.24
C GLN A 141 8.08 -8.70 -19.04
N LYS A 142 7.93 -7.83 -20.04
CA LYS A 142 8.31 -6.40 -19.95
C LYS A 142 7.46 -5.64 -18.93
N GLU A 143 6.16 -5.93 -18.86
CA GLU A 143 5.21 -5.34 -17.92
C GLU A 143 5.44 -5.85 -16.49
N ILE A 144 5.68 -7.15 -16.30
CA ILE A 144 6.03 -7.74 -14.99
C ILE A 144 7.41 -7.24 -14.52
N GLU A 145 8.39 -7.07 -15.42
CA GLU A 145 9.68 -6.46 -15.08
C GLU A 145 9.57 -4.97 -14.73
N LYS A 146 8.53 -4.27 -15.20
CA LYS A 146 8.20 -2.91 -14.76
C LYS A 146 7.63 -2.91 -13.34
N LEU A 147 6.61 -3.72 -13.07
CA LEU A 147 6.05 -3.89 -11.73
C LEU A 147 7.14 -4.27 -10.69
N ILE A 148 8.05 -5.20 -11.00
CA ILE A 148 9.17 -5.58 -10.10
C ILE A 148 10.07 -4.40 -9.68
N ARG A 149 10.16 -3.33 -10.51
CA ARG A 149 10.88 -2.09 -10.16
C ARG A 149 10.01 -1.17 -9.31
N GLU A 150 8.73 -1.05 -9.63
CA GLU A 150 7.77 -0.25 -8.87
C GLU A 150 7.58 -0.78 -7.45
N GLU A 151 7.41 -2.11 -7.26
CA GLU A 151 7.40 -2.74 -5.93
C GLU A 151 8.67 -2.43 -5.12
N ARG A 152 9.82 -2.28 -5.79
CA ARG A 152 11.07 -1.93 -5.11
C ARG A 152 11.15 -0.45 -4.69
N GLU A 153 10.46 0.46 -5.37
CA GLU A 153 10.37 1.86 -4.91
C GLU A 153 9.29 2.03 -3.83
N MET A 154 8.23 1.21 -3.86
CA MET A 154 7.22 1.16 -2.80
C MET A 154 7.80 0.54 -1.50
N GLU A 155 8.56 -0.56 -1.59
CA GLU A 155 9.38 -1.08 -0.47
C GLU A 155 10.19 0.03 0.23
N LYS A 156 11.03 0.78 -0.51
CA LYS A 156 11.83 1.87 0.07
C LYS A 156 10.99 2.96 0.73
N SER A 157 9.81 3.24 0.17
CA SER A 157 8.90 4.27 0.70
C SER A 157 8.28 3.80 2.02
N TYR A 158 7.92 2.53 2.13
CA TYR A 158 7.43 1.93 3.37
C TYR A 158 8.52 1.70 4.43
N GLU A 159 9.74 1.35 4.03
CA GLU A 159 10.95 1.31 4.88
C GLU A 159 11.22 2.70 5.48
N SER A 160 11.25 3.75 4.65
CA SER A 160 11.40 5.14 5.09
C SER A 160 10.26 5.61 6.00
N LEU A 161 9.03 5.15 5.73
CA LEU A 161 7.85 5.47 6.54
C LEU A 161 7.91 4.75 7.90
N GLU A 162 8.37 3.50 7.96
CA GLU A 162 8.52 2.77 9.22
C GLU A 162 9.54 3.48 10.14
N ASP A 163 10.70 3.88 9.64
CA ASP A 163 11.76 4.50 10.46
C ASP A 163 11.40 5.91 10.95
N LEU A 164 10.77 6.72 10.10
CA LEU A 164 10.44 8.10 10.43
C LEU A 164 9.13 8.23 11.23
N ALA A 165 8.15 7.34 11.04
CA ALA A 165 6.88 7.41 11.77
C ALA A 165 7.05 7.18 13.28
N LYS A 166 6.69 8.19 14.08
CA LYS A 166 6.71 8.12 15.56
C LYS A 166 5.36 7.70 16.16
N HIS A 167 4.29 7.63 15.37
CA HIS A 167 2.99 7.16 15.81
C HIS A 167 2.89 5.63 15.62
N PRO A 168 2.62 4.84 16.67
CA PRO A 168 2.79 3.38 16.63
C PRO A 168 1.95 2.71 15.54
N VAL A 169 0.67 3.06 15.43
CA VAL A 169 -0.24 2.53 14.40
C VAL A 169 0.28 2.79 12.97
N ILE A 170 0.93 3.93 12.74
CA ILE A 170 1.49 4.26 11.41
C ILE A 170 2.74 3.42 11.13
N LYS A 171 3.58 3.20 12.14
CA LYS A 171 4.77 2.34 12.03
C LYS A 171 4.38 0.87 11.78
N ASP A 172 3.38 0.35 12.48
CA ASP A 172 2.93 -1.04 12.30
C ASP A 172 2.18 -1.25 10.96
N ILE A 173 1.44 -0.24 10.46
CA ILE A 173 0.91 -0.25 9.09
C ILE A 173 2.06 -0.23 8.06
N ALA A 174 3.01 0.71 8.19
CA ALA A 174 4.15 0.82 7.26
C ALA A 174 4.96 -0.48 7.17
N ARG A 175 5.23 -1.12 8.31
CA ARG A 175 5.87 -2.44 8.39
C ARG A 175 5.07 -3.53 7.68
N SER A 176 3.76 -3.56 7.91
CA SER A 176 2.87 -4.58 7.31
C SER A 176 2.82 -4.44 5.78
N LEU A 177 2.77 -3.21 5.28
CA LEU A 177 2.85 -2.88 3.86
C LEU A 177 4.21 -3.27 3.27
N LEU A 178 5.33 -2.90 3.93
CA LEU A 178 6.69 -3.29 3.53
C LEU A 178 6.84 -4.82 3.35
N TYR A 179 6.30 -5.62 4.28
CA TYR A 179 6.32 -7.08 4.15
C TYR A 179 5.41 -7.60 3.04
N ASN A 180 4.26 -6.98 2.80
CA ASN A 180 3.37 -7.34 1.69
C ASN A 180 4.06 -7.05 0.34
N GLU A 181 4.70 -5.89 0.15
CA GLU A 181 5.42 -5.59 -1.10
C GLU A 181 6.63 -6.49 -1.35
N ALA A 182 7.32 -6.90 -0.28
CA ALA A 182 8.37 -7.91 -0.38
C ALA A 182 7.84 -9.25 -0.91
N GLN A 183 6.59 -9.62 -0.57
CA GLN A 183 5.91 -10.81 -1.10
C GLN A 183 5.44 -10.59 -2.54
N HIS A 184 4.79 -9.46 -2.85
CA HIS A 184 4.39 -9.09 -4.21
C HIS A 184 5.56 -9.18 -5.20
N ARG A 185 6.68 -8.53 -4.86
CA ARG A 185 7.89 -8.54 -5.68
C ARG A 185 8.51 -9.93 -5.78
N ALA A 186 8.38 -10.78 -4.76
CA ALA A 186 8.83 -12.18 -4.82
C ALA A 186 7.97 -13.02 -5.78
N ILE A 187 6.64 -12.87 -5.71
CA ILE A 187 5.67 -13.52 -6.62
C ILE A 187 5.93 -13.09 -8.06
N LEU A 188 6.02 -11.78 -8.33
CA LEU A 188 6.33 -11.26 -9.67
C LEU A 188 7.68 -11.77 -10.20
N LYS A 189 8.72 -11.86 -9.36
CA LYS A 189 10.01 -12.45 -9.74
C LYS A 189 9.89 -13.94 -10.07
N ALA A 190 9.05 -14.70 -9.36
CA ALA A 190 8.79 -16.10 -9.66
C ALA A 190 8.04 -16.27 -11.00
N ILE A 191 7.05 -15.42 -11.26
CA ILE A 191 6.32 -15.35 -12.54
C ILE A 191 7.28 -14.98 -13.68
N SER A 192 8.07 -13.91 -13.53
CA SER A 192 9.04 -13.42 -14.53
C SER A 192 10.04 -14.51 -14.97
N LYS A 193 10.49 -15.37 -14.03
CA LYS A 193 11.34 -16.52 -14.36
C LYS A 193 10.68 -17.53 -15.29
N LYS A 194 9.36 -17.74 -15.20
CA LYS A 194 8.62 -18.70 -16.06
C LYS A 194 8.39 -18.19 -17.49
N PHE A 195 8.62 -16.91 -17.75
CA PHE A 195 8.66 -16.34 -19.11
C PHE A 195 10.04 -16.44 -19.77
N LYS A 196 11.11 -16.71 -19.00
CA LYS A 196 12.48 -16.84 -19.51
C LYS A 196 12.77 -18.29 -19.89
N ILE A 197 12.29 -18.65 -21.08
CA ILE A 197 12.56 -19.90 -21.81
C ILE A 197 13.96 -19.83 -22.45
#